data_AF-A0A7S0YQB6-F1
#
_entry.id   AF-A0A7S0YQB6-F1
#
_cell.length_a   1.000
_cell.length_b   1.000
_cell.length_c   1.000
_cell.angle_alpha   90.00
_cell.angle_beta   90.00
_cell.angle_gamma   90.00
#
_symmetry.space_group_name_H-M   'P 1'
#
loop_
_entity.id
_entity.type
_entity.pdbx_description
1 polymer ?
#
loop_
_entity_poly.entity_id
_entity_poly.type
_entity_poly.pdbx_seq_one_letter_code
_entity_poly.pdbx_strand_id
1 'polypeptide(L)'
;EEEEEEERGKGSYRSSAASAAARPIELEDQGFLGEKVVGRGLAGALSLLREKGALKERVEWAGRSNDRKKGALQGLDEVYGVGGREGEGRFARSVENALTQRDQYGRILTPKERFRQLCYQFHGIKPSKNKVDKRARQNAEEVASKKVATSEDPSAELDRLRNEQRRAGRAFVVLDKK
;
A
#
# COMPACT_ATOMS: atom_id res chain seq x y z
N GLU A 1 57.62 54.89 19.21
CA GLU A 1 56.75 53.78 18.79
C GLU A 1 57.60 52.94 17.88
N GLU A 2 58.22 51.93 18.49
CA GLU A 2 59.18 51.01 17.88
C GLU A 2 58.45 49.81 17.24
N GLU A 3 59.22 49.09 16.44
CA GLU A 3 58.95 48.03 15.48
C GLU A 3 58.29 46.76 16.07
N GLU A 4 57.67 45.93 15.23
CA GLU A 4 58.18 44.57 14.89
C GLU A 4 57.22 43.75 13.99
N GLU A 5 57.84 42.86 13.21
CA GLU A 5 57.32 42.04 12.11
C GLU A 5 56.65 40.70 12.55
N GLU A 6 56.38 39.83 11.55
CA GLU A 6 56.09 38.38 11.59
C GLU A 6 54.60 37.95 11.64
N GLU A 7 54.10 36.93 10.94
CA GLU A 7 54.68 35.98 9.98
C GLU A 7 53.53 35.40 9.12
N ARG A 8 53.79 35.15 7.82
CA ARG A 8 52.86 34.44 6.93
C ARG A 8 52.98 32.93 7.12
N GLY A 9 52.09 32.36 7.93
CA GLY A 9 51.93 30.91 8.06
C GLY A 9 51.44 30.25 6.76
N LYS A 10 52.36 29.67 5.99
CA LYS A 10 52.06 28.77 4.86
C LYS A 10 51.56 27.42 5.41
N GLY A 11 50.25 27.31 5.62
CA GLY A 11 49.58 26.04 5.92
C GLY A 11 49.57 25.13 4.70
N SER A 12 50.50 24.18 4.68
CA SER A 12 50.56 23.06 3.74
C SER A 12 49.30 22.18 3.88
N TYR A 13 48.34 22.33 2.98
CA TYR A 13 47.23 21.39 2.83
C TYR A 13 47.78 20.09 2.22
N ARG A 14 48.21 19.19 3.10
CA ARG A 14 48.64 17.85 2.76
C ARG A 14 47.45 17.08 2.20
N SER A 15 47.41 16.92 0.88
CA SER A 15 46.49 16.04 0.18
C SER A 15 46.75 14.59 0.58
N SER A 16 45.99 14.07 1.55
CA SER A 16 45.87 12.62 1.74
C SER A 16 44.94 12.07 0.67
N ALA A 17 45.49 11.90 -0.53
CA ALA A 17 44.97 10.97 -1.53
C ALA A 17 45.18 9.54 -0.99
N ALA A 18 44.35 9.14 -0.03
CA ALA A 18 44.13 7.74 0.28
C ALA A 18 43.02 7.26 -0.64
N SER A 19 43.40 6.83 -1.84
CA SER A 19 42.54 6.01 -2.69
C SER A 19 42.32 4.67 -1.97
N ALA A 20 41.41 4.65 -1.02
CA ALA A 20 40.80 3.42 -0.57
C ALA A 20 40.13 2.83 -1.81
N ALA A 21 40.78 1.82 -2.40
CA ALA A 21 40.24 1.03 -3.47
C ALA A 21 38.90 0.46 -2.98
N ALA A 22 37.82 1.17 -3.30
CA ALA A 22 36.46 0.72 -3.09
C ALA A 22 36.31 -0.52 -3.96
N ARG A 23 36.43 -1.70 -3.34
CA ARG A 23 36.04 -2.94 -3.97
C ARG A 23 34.62 -2.71 -4.49
N PRO A 24 34.34 -2.92 -5.78
CA PRO A 24 32.96 -2.90 -6.24
C PRO A 24 32.27 -3.99 -5.43
N ILE A 25 31.39 -3.58 -4.52
CA ILE A 25 30.48 -4.51 -3.87
C ILE A 25 29.60 -4.99 -5.01
N GLU A 26 29.77 -6.24 -5.42
CA GLU A 26 28.87 -6.91 -6.34
C GLU A 26 27.51 -6.95 -5.64
N LEU A 27 26.68 -5.98 -6.01
CA LEU A 27 25.28 -5.97 -5.66
C LEU A 27 24.67 -7.07 -6.53
N GLU A 28 24.47 -8.24 -5.92
CA GLU A 28 23.56 -9.25 -6.47
C GLU A 28 22.28 -8.55 -6.93
N ASP A 29 21.80 -8.95 -8.10
CA ASP A 29 20.69 -8.38 -8.89
C ASP A 29 19.32 -8.60 -8.18
N GLN A 30 19.27 -8.26 -6.90
CA GLN A 30 18.05 -8.11 -6.14
C GLN A 30 17.47 -6.78 -6.57
N GLY A 31 16.43 -6.82 -7.41
CA GLY A 31 15.77 -5.65 -7.97
C GLY A 31 15.74 -4.49 -6.98
N PHE A 32 16.45 -3.43 -7.32
CA PHE A 32 16.76 -2.27 -6.48
C PHE A 32 15.51 -1.56 -5.91
N LEU A 33 14.35 -1.80 -6.52
CA LEU A 33 13.03 -1.31 -6.08
C LEU A 33 12.27 -2.31 -5.19
N GLY A 34 12.88 -3.44 -4.82
CA GLY A 34 12.22 -4.54 -4.11
C GLY A 34 11.27 -5.35 -4.98
N GLU A 35 11.17 -5.04 -6.27
CA GLU A 35 10.32 -5.74 -7.22
C GLU A 35 11.16 -6.68 -8.09
N LYS A 36 10.69 -7.91 -8.22
CA LYS A 36 11.26 -8.89 -9.14
C LYS A 36 11.08 -8.41 -10.57
N VAL A 37 12.15 -8.36 -11.35
CA VAL A 37 12.09 -7.96 -12.76
C VAL A 37 11.15 -8.91 -13.49
N VAL A 38 10.00 -8.39 -13.90
CA VAL A 38 9.02 -9.13 -14.69
C VAL A 38 9.38 -9.00 -16.17
N GLY A 39 9.70 -10.14 -16.80
CA GLY A 39 9.87 -10.19 -18.26
C GLY A 39 8.57 -9.90 -19.02
N ARG A 40 8.59 -10.02 -20.35
CA ARG A 40 7.46 -9.73 -21.26
C ARG A 40 6.31 -10.75 -21.25
N GLY A 41 6.04 -11.41 -20.11
CA GLY A 41 5.06 -12.49 -20.01
C GLY A 41 4.06 -12.34 -18.87
N LEU A 42 2.81 -12.75 -19.10
CA LEU A 42 1.74 -12.76 -18.09
C LEU A 42 2.08 -13.63 -16.87
N ALA A 43 2.80 -14.74 -17.08
CA ALA A 43 3.21 -15.63 -15.98
C ALA A 43 4.09 -14.91 -14.95
N GLY A 44 4.97 -14.01 -15.40
CA GLY A 44 5.79 -13.19 -14.51
C GLY A 44 4.94 -12.23 -13.70
N ALA A 45 4.01 -11.52 -14.36
CA ALA A 45 3.09 -10.60 -13.69
C ALA A 45 2.21 -11.31 -12.66
N LEU A 46 1.70 -12.51 -12.98
CA LEU A 46 0.93 -13.33 -12.04
C LEU A 46 1.78 -13.85 -10.87
N SER A 47 3.05 -14.19 -11.09
CA SER A 47 3.98 -14.55 -10.01
C SER A 47 4.18 -13.37 -9.07
N LEU A 48 4.39 -12.16 -9.60
CA LEU A 48 4.51 -10.93 -8.79
C LEU A 48 3.23 -10.65 -8.00
N LEU A 49 2.05 -10.75 -8.63
CA LEU A 49 0.78 -10.50 -7.96
C LEU A 49 0.48 -11.54 -6.87
N ARG A 50 0.94 -12.78 -7.06
CA ARG A 50 0.87 -13.84 -6.04
C ARG A 50 1.81 -13.56 -4.87
N GLU A 51 3.05 -13.14 -5.14
CA GLU A 51 4.03 -12.72 -4.13
C GLU A 51 3.53 -11.49 -3.34
N LYS A 52 2.94 -10.50 -4.04
CA LYS A 52 2.26 -9.33 -3.44
C LYS A 52 0.97 -9.70 -2.68
N GLY A 53 0.47 -10.93 -2.82
CA GLY A 53 -0.76 -11.38 -2.19
C GLY A 53 -2.04 -10.79 -2.78
N ALA A 54 -1.96 -10.06 -3.90
CA ALA A 54 -3.09 -9.47 -4.61
C ALA A 54 -3.96 -10.51 -5.34
N LEU A 55 -3.43 -11.72 -5.57
CA LEU A 55 -4.16 -12.81 -6.20
C LEU A 55 -5.22 -13.47 -5.30
N LYS A 56 -5.20 -13.20 -3.98
CA LYS A 56 -6.22 -13.73 -3.08
C LYS A 56 -7.49 -12.89 -3.22
N GLU A 57 -8.54 -13.48 -3.75
CA GLU A 57 -9.87 -12.86 -3.75
C GLU A 57 -10.34 -12.67 -2.31
N ARG A 58 -10.24 -11.43 -1.81
CA ARG A 58 -10.69 -11.07 -0.47
C ARG A 58 -12.00 -10.32 -0.58
N VAL A 59 -13.00 -10.74 0.19
CA VAL A 59 -14.24 -9.98 0.31
C VAL A 59 -13.96 -8.62 0.95
N GLU A 60 -14.28 -7.55 0.21
CA GLU A 60 -14.23 -6.19 0.74
C GLU A 60 -15.53 -5.86 1.47
N TRP A 61 -15.46 -5.85 2.81
CA TRP A 61 -16.60 -5.54 3.68
C TRP A 61 -16.80 -4.03 3.87
N ALA A 62 -18.02 -3.55 3.62
CA ALA A 62 -18.48 -2.19 3.92
C ALA A 62 -19.28 -2.15 5.23
N GLY A 63 -18.80 -1.39 6.21
CA GLY A 63 -19.45 -1.22 7.51
C GLY A 63 -18.71 -0.27 8.43
N ARG A 64 -19.17 -0.10 9.67
CA ARG A 64 -18.43 0.68 10.68
C ARG A 64 -17.18 -0.08 11.15
N SER A 65 -16.25 0.60 11.80
CA SER A 65 -15.00 0.01 12.30
C SER A 65 -15.21 -1.29 13.10
N ASN A 66 -16.22 -1.33 13.97
CA ASN A 66 -16.55 -2.53 14.75
C ASN A 66 -17.17 -3.65 13.91
N ASP A 67 -17.93 -3.30 12.88
CA ASP A 67 -18.65 -4.26 12.04
C ASP A 67 -17.68 -5.01 11.11
N ARG A 68 -16.46 -4.47 10.89
CA ARG A 68 -15.38 -5.08 10.10
C ARG A 68 -14.43 -5.96 10.93
N LYS A 69 -14.62 -6.07 12.25
CA LYS A 69 -13.76 -6.88 13.11
C LYS A 69 -13.96 -8.37 12.82
N LYS A 70 -12.88 -9.16 12.93
CA LYS A 70 -12.89 -10.61 12.62
C LYS A 70 -14.00 -11.39 13.32
N GLY A 71 -14.25 -11.11 14.60
CA GLY A 71 -15.32 -11.80 15.35
C GLY A 71 -16.73 -11.49 14.83
N ALA A 72 -16.96 -10.29 14.28
CA ALA A 72 -18.24 -9.94 13.68
C ALA A 72 -18.41 -10.47 12.24
N LEU A 73 -17.30 -10.88 11.60
CA LEU A 73 -17.25 -11.41 10.23
C LEU A 73 -17.09 -12.93 10.18
N GLN A 74 -16.96 -13.59 11.33
CA GLN A 74 -16.79 -15.03 11.39
C GLN A 74 -18.04 -15.75 10.83
N GLY A 75 -17.83 -16.71 9.93
CA GLY A 75 -18.90 -17.42 9.23
C GLY A 75 -19.62 -16.62 8.14
N LEU A 76 -19.39 -15.30 8.05
CA LEU A 76 -19.96 -14.47 6.99
C LEU A 76 -19.14 -14.53 5.70
N ASP A 77 -17.84 -14.79 5.80
CA ASP A 77 -16.96 -14.96 4.64
C ASP A 77 -17.30 -16.22 3.84
N GLU A 78 -17.81 -17.27 4.49
CA GLU A 78 -18.27 -18.51 3.83
C GLU A 78 -19.57 -18.32 3.07
N VAL A 79 -20.46 -17.45 3.59
CA VAL A 79 -21.75 -17.15 2.97
C VAL A 79 -21.54 -16.13 1.86
N TYR A 80 -21.04 -14.94 2.19
CA TYR A 80 -20.93 -13.85 1.22
C TYR A 80 -19.63 -13.88 0.38
N GLY A 81 -18.88 -14.97 0.46
CA GLY A 81 -17.61 -15.19 -0.23
C GLY A 81 -17.73 -15.25 -1.75
N VAL A 82 -16.69 -14.78 -2.44
CA VAL A 82 -16.56 -14.96 -3.90
C VAL A 82 -16.23 -16.44 -4.15
N GLY A 83 -17.27 -17.26 -4.24
CA GLY A 83 -17.13 -18.72 -4.35
C GLY A 83 -18.40 -19.47 -3.95
N GLY A 84 -19.25 -18.85 -3.13
CA GLY A 84 -20.39 -19.50 -2.50
C GLY A 84 -19.96 -20.72 -1.69
N ARG A 85 -20.92 -21.40 -1.08
CA ARG A 85 -20.63 -22.69 -0.44
C ARG A 85 -20.18 -23.69 -1.51
N GLU A 86 -19.03 -24.34 -1.30
CA GLU A 86 -18.53 -25.38 -2.20
C GLU A 86 -19.60 -26.46 -2.39
N GLY A 87 -20.02 -26.70 -3.65
CA GLY A 87 -21.07 -27.66 -4.00
C GLY A 87 -22.41 -27.04 -4.42
N GLU A 88 -22.60 -25.72 -4.30
CA GLU A 88 -23.81 -25.06 -4.76
C GLU A 88 -23.78 -24.78 -6.28
N GLY A 89 -24.85 -25.19 -6.98
CA GLY A 89 -24.98 -25.03 -8.42
C GLY A 89 -24.99 -23.54 -8.87
N ARG A 90 -24.74 -23.28 -10.16
CA ARG A 90 -24.70 -21.93 -10.74
C ARG A 90 -25.90 -21.04 -10.37
N PHE A 91 -27.09 -21.65 -10.23
CA PHE A 91 -28.31 -20.96 -9.84
C PHE A 91 -28.26 -20.42 -8.40
N ALA A 92 -27.82 -21.22 -7.44
CA ALA A 92 -27.72 -20.81 -6.04
C ALA A 92 -26.75 -19.63 -5.86
N ARG A 93 -25.59 -19.68 -6.54
CA ARG A 93 -24.64 -18.54 -6.58
C ARG A 93 -25.24 -17.28 -7.21
N SER A 94 -26.06 -17.43 -8.26
CA SER A 94 -26.75 -16.29 -8.89
C SER A 94 -27.78 -15.66 -7.96
N VAL A 95 -28.54 -16.49 -7.23
CA VAL A 95 -29.53 -16.04 -6.24
C VAL A 95 -28.83 -15.35 -5.07
N GLU A 96 -27.75 -15.94 -4.56
CA GLU A 96 -26.94 -15.35 -3.51
C GLU A 96 -26.39 -13.99 -3.93
N ASN A 97 -25.77 -13.90 -5.12
CA ASN A 97 -25.28 -12.64 -5.65
C ASN A 97 -26.38 -11.57 -5.78
N ALA A 98 -27.60 -11.95 -6.17
CA ALA A 98 -28.74 -11.04 -6.24
C ALA A 98 -29.24 -10.59 -4.85
N LEU A 99 -29.08 -11.43 -3.82
CA LEU A 99 -29.45 -11.12 -2.43
C LEU A 99 -28.37 -10.34 -1.69
N THR A 100 -27.11 -10.42 -2.13
CA THR A 100 -25.99 -9.65 -1.56
C THR A 100 -26.15 -8.16 -1.89
N GLN A 101 -26.30 -7.35 -0.85
CA GLN A 101 -26.37 -5.89 -0.98
C GLN A 101 -24.96 -5.30 -1.00
N ARG A 102 -24.68 -4.47 -2.02
CA ARG A 102 -23.39 -3.82 -2.22
C ARG A 102 -23.52 -2.30 -2.06
N ASP A 103 -22.45 -1.67 -1.56
CA ASP A 103 -22.32 -0.22 -1.48
C ASP A 103 -22.04 0.39 -2.89
N GLN A 104 -22.05 1.71 -3.00
CA GLN A 104 -21.73 2.48 -4.22
C GLN A 104 -20.35 2.14 -4.81
N TYR A 105 -19.44 1.66 -3.96
CA TYR A 105 -18.08 1.27 -4.31
C TYR A 105 -17.93 -0.24 -4.60
N GLY A 106 -19.04 -0.99 -4.71
CA GLY A 106 -19.03 -2.44 -4.99
C GLY A 106 -18.67 -3.34 -3.81
N ARG A 107 -18.36 -2.76 -2.65
CA ARG A 107 -18.07 -3.47 -1.39
C ARG A 107 -19.32 -4.17 -0.86
N ILE A 108 -19.16 -5.37 -0.29
CA ILE A 108 -20.27 -6.13 0.30
C ILE A 108 -20.64 -5.51 1.65
N LEU A 109 -21.90 -5.10 1.81
CA LEU A 109 -22.36 -4.54 3.09
C LEU A 109 -22.37 -5.61 4.17
N THR A 110 -21.90 -5.25 5.36
CA THR A 110 -22.07 -6.14 6.52
C THR A 110 -23.57 -6.31 6.80
N PRO A 111 -24.00 -7.47 7.34
CA PRO A 111 -25.42 -7.70 7.64
C PRO A 111 -26.03 -6.62 8.54
N LYS A 112 -25.22 -6.09 9.48
CA LYS A 112 -25.62 -5.02 10.39
C LYS A 112 -25.78 -3.67 9.68
N GLU A 113 -24.95 -3.37 8.69
CA GLU A 113 -25.11 -2.14 7.90
C GLU A 113 -26.28 -2.26 6.93
N ARG A 114 -26.49 -3.45 6.33
CA ARG A 114 -27.69 -3.76 5.55
C ARG A 114 -28.96 -3.55 6.39
N PHE A 115 -28.99 -4.10 7.61
CA PHE A 115 -30.12 -3.91 8.52
C PHE A 115 -30.38 -2.42 8.83
N ARG A 116 -29.33 -1.62 9.04
CA ARG A 116 -29.49 -0.16 9.25
C ARG A 116 -30.09 0.54 8.03
N GLN A 117 -29.66 0.18 6.82
CA GLN A 117 -30.24 0.74 5.60
C GLN A 117 -31.73 0.38 5.47
N LEU A 118 -32.09 -0.87 5.77
CA LEU A 118 -33.48 -1.31 5.83
C LEU A 118 -34.27 -0.51 6.88
N CYS A 119 -33.73 -0.31 8.08
CA CYS A 119 -34.38 0.53 9.10
C CYS A 119 -34.55 1.98 8.64
N TYR A 120 -33.57 2.57 7.94
CA TYR A 120 -33.70 3.94 7.42
C TYR A 120 -34.76 4.05 6.32
N GLN A 121 -34.88 3.03 5.47
CA GLN A 121 -35.93 2.96 4.45
C GLN A 121 -37.30 2.75 5.09
N PHE A 122 -37.38 1.85 6.07
CA PHE A 122 -38.62 1.50 6.76
C PHE A 122 -39.15 2.64 7.64
N HIS A 123 -38.31 3.24 8.47
CA HIS A 123 -38.72 4.34 9.35
C HIS A 123 -38.70 5.72 8.66
N GLY A 124 -38.06 5.85 7.49
CA GLY A 124 -37.85 7.13 6.80
C GLY A 124 -36.86 8.08 7.49
N ILE A 125 -36.37 7.72 8.69
CA ILE A 125 -35.45 8.55 9.49
C ILE A 125 -34.02 8.26 9.04
N LYS A 126 -33.49 9.14 8.20
CA LYS A 126 -32.10 9.09 7.74
C LYS A 126 -31.12 9.60 8.80
N PRO A 127 -29.85 9.18 8.76
CA PRO A 127 -28.81 9.74 9.62
C PRO A 127 -28.62 11.23 9.35
N SER A 128 -28.31 12.00 10.40
CA SER A 128 -27.99 13.44 10.32
C SER A 128 -26.88 13.72 9.30
N LYS A 129 -26.92 14.90 8.67
CA LYS A 129 -25.93 15.39 7.70
C LYS A 129 -24.50 15.22 8.20
N ASN A 130 -24.21 15.58 9.45
CA ASN A 130 -22.87 15.43 10.04
C ASN A 130 -22.37 13.97 10.05
N LYS A 131 -23.29 13.01 10.25
CA LYS A 131 -22.94 11.57 10.22
C LYS A 131 -22.72 11.09 8.78
N VAL A 132 -23.46 11.62 7.82
CA VAL A 132 -23.28 11.32 6.39
C VAL A 132 -21.93 11.86 5.92
N ASP A 133 -21.66 13.13 6.20
CA ASP A 133 -20.41 13.81 5.81
C ASP A 133 -19.18 13.15 6.45
N LYS A 134 -19.26 12.77 7.74
CA LYS A 134 -18.18 12.02 8.39
C LYS A 134 -17.91 10.67 7.70
N ARG A 135 -18.96 9.95 7.29
CA ARG A 135 -18.79 8.68 6.55
C ARG A 135 -18.21 8.89 5.16
N ALA A 136 -18.65 9.93 4.46
CA ALA A 136 -18.10 10.28 3.15
C ALA A 136 -16.61 10.59 3.24
N ARG A 137 -16.17 11.34 4.27
CA ARG A 137 -14.75 11.60 4.54
C ARG A 137 -13.95 10.32 4.83
N GLN A 138 -14.47 9.45 5.70
CA GLN A 138 -13.82 8.17 6.01
C GLN A 138 -13.68 7.28 4.77
N ASN A 139 -14.72 7.21 3.92
CA ASN A 139 -14.64 6.46 2.66
C ASN A 139 -13.59 7.07 1.71
N ALA A 140 -13.51 8.41 1.62
CA ALA A 140 -12.51 9.07 0.80
C ALA A 140 -11.08 8.81 1.29
N GLU A 141 -10.86 8.84 2.61
CA GLU A 141 -9.58 8.49 3.26
C GLU A 141 -9.20 7.02 3.02
N GLU A 142 -10.17 6.09 3.07
CA GLU A 142 -9.96 4.68 2.74
C GLU A 142 -9.57 4.50 1.26
N VAL A 143 -10.23 5.21 0.34
CA VAL A 143 -9.87 5.16 -1.09
C VAL A 143 -8.49 5.77 -1.34
N ALA A 144 -8.16 6.89 -0.68
CA ALA A 144 -6.85 7.51 -0.78
C ALA A 144 -5.74 6.60 -0.24
N SER A 145 -5.94 5.99 0.94
CA SER A 145 -4.96 5.07 1.52
C SER A 145 -4.81 3.79 0.70
N LYS A 146 -5.87 3.24 0.12
CA LYS A 146 -5.78 2.13 -0.84
C LYS A 146 -4.99 2.51 -2.08
N LYS A 147 -5.21 3.70 -2.64
CA LYS A 147 -4.43 4.19 -3.78
C LYS A 147 -2.94 4.20 -3.43
N VAL A 148 -2.55 4.79 -2.30
CA VAL A 148 -1.16 4.81 -1.82
C VAL A 148 -0.59 3.41 -1.54
N ALA A 149 -1.43 2.45 -1.12
CA ALA A 149 -0.98 1.07 -0.96
C ALA A 149 -0.78 0.34 -2.30
N THR A 150 -1.49 0.73 -3.36
CA THR A 150 -1.45 0.09 -4.68
C THR A 150 -0.50 0.76 -5.67
N SER A 151 -0.46 2.08 -5.70
CA SER A 151 0.58 2.84 -6.39
C SER A 151 1.77 2.86 -5.45
N GLU A 152 2.91 2.34 -5.89
CA GLU A 152 4.18 2.50 -5.19
C GLU A 152 4.26 3.93 -4.64
N ASP A 153 4.21 4.06 -3.31
CA ASP A 153 4.24 5.37 -2.68
C ASP A 153 5.58 6.01 -3.06
N PRO A 154 5.60 7.04 -3.93
CA PRO A 154 6.86 7.59 -4.42
C PRO A 154 7.69 8.14 -3.25
N SER A 155 7.06 8.47 -2.11
CA SER A 155 7.79 8.89 -0.91
C SER A 155 8.56 7.74 -0.25
N ALA A 156 8.01 6.53 -0.23
CA ALA A 156 8.69 5.36 0.33
C ALA A 156 9.91 4.96 -0.51
N GLU A 157 9.83 5.12 -1.84
CA GLU A 157 10.98 4.92 -2.73
C GLU A 157 12.07 5.97 -2.52
N LEU A 158 11.70 7.25 -2.37
CA LEU A 158 12.63 8.33 -2.06
C LEU A 158 13.36 8.09 -0.74
N ASP A 159 12.68 7.56 0.28
CA ASP A 159 13.30 7.23 1.56
C ASP A 159 14.28 6.06 1.45
N ARG A 160 14.00 5.06 0.60
CA ARG A 160 14.96 3.98 0.30
C ARG A 160 16.22 4.52 -0.37
N LEU A 161 16.07 5.39 -1.38
CA LEU A 161 17.19 6.04 -2.07
C LEU A 161 18.06 6.84 -1.09
N ARG A 162 17.43 7.60 -0.18
CA ARG A 162 18.15 8.37 0.85
C ARG A 162 18.90 7.46 1.82
N ASN A 163 18.32 6.33 2.20
CA ASN A 163 18.99 5.37 3.09
C ASN A 163 20.22 4.75 2.41
N GLU A 164 20.18 4.51 1.12
CA GLU A 164 21.33 4.02 0.37
C GLU A 164 22.41 5.08 0.14
N GLN A 165 22.02 6.34 -0.09
CA GLN A 165 22.96 7.47 -0.11
C GLN A 165 23.74 7.53 1.21
N ARG A 166 23.03 7.40 2.34
CA ARG A 166 23.64 7.35 3.68
C ARG A 166 24.54 6.13 3.86
N ARG A 167 24.06 4.93 3.48
CA ARG A 167 24.81 3.67 3.61
C ARG A 167 26.09 3.66 2.77
N ALA A 168 26.03 4.17 1.55
CA ALA A 168 27.16 4.24 0.63
C ALA A 168 28.04 5.49 0.84
N GLY A 169 27.62 6.43 1.70
CA GLY A 169 28.35 7.66 2.00
C GLY A 169 28.48 8.62 0.80
N ARG A 170 27.57 8.54 -0.17
CA ARG A 170 27.59 9.33 -1.42
C ARG A 170 26.33 10.17 -1.56
N ALA A 171 26.47 11.40 -2.03
CA ALA A 171 25.36 12.35 -2.22
C ALA A 171 24.43 11.97 -3.40
N PHE A 172 24.83 11.01 -4.22
CA PHE A 172 24.09 10.56 -5.40
C PHE A 172 24.03 9.04 -5.44
N VAL A 173 23.01 8.51 -6.11
CA VAL A 173 22.89 7.09 -6.44
C VAL A 173 22.90 6.99 -7.97
N VAL A 174 23.72 6.10 -8.52
CA VAL A 174 23.76 5.82 -9.95
C VAL A 174 22.71 4.76 -10.23
N LEU A 175 21.72 5.11 -11.05
CA LEU A 175 20.69 4.19 -11.53
C LEU A 175 21.09 3.73 -12.93
N ASP A 176 21.62 2.53 -13.06
CA ASP A 176 21.97 1.97 -14.37
C ASP A 176 20.70 1.48 -15.07
N LYS A 177 20.49 1.92 -16.31
CA LYS A 177 19.42 1.40 -17.18
C LYS A 177 19.87 0.05 -17.75
N LYS A 178 19.25 -1.04 -17.30
CA LYS A 178 19.18 -2.30 -18.05
C LYS A 178 17.75 -2.54 -18.49
#